data_AF-A0A960GD67-F1
#
_entry.id   AF-A0A960GD67-F1
#
_cell.length_a   1.000
_cell.length_b   1.000
_cell.length_c   1.000
_cell.angle_alpha   90.00
_cell.angle_beta   90.00
_cell.angle_gamma   90.00
#
_symmetry.space_group_name_H-M   'P 1'
#
loop_
_entity.id
_entity.type
_entity.pdbx_description
1 polymer ?
#
loop_
_entity_poly.entity_id
_entity_poly.type
_entity_poly.pdbx_seq_one_letter_code
_entity_poly.pdbx_strand_id
1 'polypeptide(L)' 'FLVLSGQGEIRLRKLFTDEVVTFRVSGAEPAIVDMPTFWVHSITNTGTQPLVTLFFADELYDPDSPDTYPEDV' A
#
# COMPACT_ATOMS: atom_id res chain seq x y z
N PHE A 1 3.42 -5.23 -1.70
CA PHE A 1 3.93 -4.78 -0.39
C PHE A 1 3.85 -5.92 0.61
N LEU A 2 4.81 -5.99 1.54
CA LEU A 2 4.90 -7.03 2.56
C LEU A 2 5.18 -6.40 3.93
N VAL A 3 4.29 -6.59 4.90
CA VAL A 3 4.53 -6.17 6.29
C VAL A 3 5.45 -7.17 6.98
N LEU A 4 6.57 -6.69 7.50
CA LEU A 4 7.57 -7.50 8.20
C LEU A 4 7.40 -7.45 9.74
N SER A 5 6.90 -6.33 10.27
CA SER A 5 6.62 -6.14 11.70
C SER A 5 5.55 -5.08 11.90
N GLY A 6 4.79 -5.18 12.99
CA GLY A 6 3.66 -4.29 13.28
C GLY A 6 2.35 -4.73 12.65
N GLN A 7 1.33 -3.88 12.74
CA GLN A 7 -0.03 -4.11 12.22
C GLN A 7 -0.48 -2.88 11.44
N GLY A 8 -1.10 -3.12 10.29
CA GLY A 8 -1.56 -2.04 9.43
C GLY A 8 -2.76 -2.42 8.60
N GLU A 9 -3.27 -1.42 7.90
CA GLU A 9 -4.36 -1.57 6.96
C GLU A 9 -3.93 -0.97 5.62
N ILE A 10 -4.03 -1.77 4.56
CA ILE A 10 -3.82 -1.33 3.18
C ILE A 10 -5.20 -1.16 2.54
N ARG A 11 -5.50 0.02 1.99
CA ARG A 11 -6.75 0.31 1.28
C ARG A 11 -6.44 0.59 -0.18
N LEU A 12 -7.20 -0.01 -1.10
CA LEU A 12 -7.09 0.23 -2.55
C LEU A 12 -8.45 0.65 -3.10
N ARG A 13 -8.45 1.65 -3.98
CA ARG A 13 -9.62 2.08 -4.75
C ARG A 13 -9.27 2.16 -6.23
N LYS A 14 -10.08 1.54 -7.08
CA LYS A 14 -9.90 1.63 -8.53
C LYS A 14 -10.25 3.04 -9.00
N LEU A 15 -9.46 3.60 -9.90
CA LEU A 15 -9.80 4.90 -10.48
C LEU A 15 -11.19 4.87 -11.12
N PHE A 16 -11.90 5.99 -10.97
CA PHE A 16 -13.27 6.19 -11.46
C PHE A 16 -14.33 5.28 -10.83
N THR A 17 -14.02 4.68 -9.68
CA THR A 17 -15.00 3.98 -8.83
C THR A 17 -14.89 4.47 -7.38
N ASP A 18 -15.95 4.19 -6.61
CA ASP A 18 -16.01 4.43 -5.17
C ASP A 18 -15.78 3.14 -4.35
N GLU A 19 -15.49 2.02 -5.03
CA GLU A 19 -15.29 0.74 -4.37
C GLU A 19 -13.90 0.67 -3.75
N VAL A 20 -13.86 0.53 -2.42
CA VAL A 20 -12.64 0.39 -1.65
C VAL A 20 -12.50 -1.05 -1.17
N VAL A 21 -11.35 -1.66 -1.46
CA VAL A 21 -10.95 -2.96 -0.94
C VAL A 21 -9.93 -2.73 0.18
N THR A 22 -10.15 -3.38 1.32
CA THR A 22 -9.32 -3.23 2.51
C THR A 22 -8.65 -4.54 2.90
N PHE A 23 -7.34 -4.49 3.11
CA PHE A 23 -6.52 -5.59 3.57
C PHE A 23 -5.94 -5.29 4.95
N ARG A 24 -6.28 -6.11 5.94
CA ARG A 24 -5.59 -6.09 7.24
C ARG A 24 -4.31 -6.90 7.11
N VAL A 25 -3.18 -6.28 7.44
CA VAL A 25 -1.85 -6.85 7.26
C VAL A 25 -1.07 -6.80 8.56
N SER A 26 -0.22 -7.80 8.78
CA SER A 26 0.55 -7.96 10.01
C SER A 26 1.87 -8.63 9.73
N GLY A 27 2.91 -8.27 10.49
CA GLY A 27 4.19 -8.99 10.46
C GLY A 27 4.13 -10.38 11.11
N ALA A 28 3.11 -10.66 11.93
CA ALA A 28 2.92 -11.96 12.56
C ALA A 28 2.38 -13.03 11.58
N GLU A 29 1.61 -12.59 10.58
CA GLU A 29 1.06 -13.41 9.50
C GLU A 29 1.36 -12.72 8.16
N PRO A 30 2.61 -12.81 7.69
CA PRO A 30 3.06 -12.07 6.51
C PRO A 30 2.29 -12.51 5.26
N ALA A 31 1.77 -11.53 4.53
CA ALA A 31 1.10 -11.72 3.24
C ALA A 31 1.55 -10.63 2.25
N ILE A 32 1.64 -11.01 0.98
CA ILE A 32 1.95 -10.08 -0.10
C ILE A 32 0.63 -9.49 -0.62
N VAL A 33 0.57 -8.17 -0.71
CA VAL A 33 -0.52 -7.43 -1.39
C VAL A 33 0.09 -6.67 -2.57
N ASP A 34 -0.27 -7.01 -3.80
CA ASP A 34 0.20 -6.30 -4.98
C ASP A 34 -0.53 -4.96 -5.16
N MET A 35 0.16 -3.97 -5.74
CA MET A 35 -0.42 -2.66 -6.07
C MET A 35 -0.63 -2.61 -7.59
N PRO A 36 -1.84 -2.87 -8.10
CA PRO A 36 -2.10 -2.80 -9.53
C PRO A 36 -2.08 -1.35 -10.01
N THR A 37 -1.59 -1.12 -11.23
CA THR A 37 -1.72 0.18 -11.91
C THR A 37 -3.19 0.62 -11.98
N PHE A 38 -3.44 1.93 -11.93
CA PHE A 38 -4.78 2.54 -11.88
C PHE A 38 -5.60 2.24 -10.61
N TRP A 39 -4.94 1.80 -9.54
CA TRP A 39 -5.53 1.75 -8.20
C TRP A 39 -4.79 2.69 -7.27
N VAL A 40 -5.54 3.65 -6.73
CA VAL A 40 -5.07 4.51 -5.65
C VAL A 40 -4.95 3.63 -4.42
N HIS A 41 -3.88 3.81 -3.65
CA HIS A 41 -3.63 2.99 -2.48
C HIS A 41 -3.08 3.81 -1.32
N SER A 42 -3.39 3.38 -0.12
CA SER A 42 -2.83 3.91 1.12
C SER A 42 -2.50 2.78 2.07
N ILE A 43 -1.54 3.03 2.97
CA ILE A 43 -1.21 2.14 4.08
C ILE A 43 -1.21 2.95 5.37
N THR A 44 -1.93 2.45 6.38
CA THR A 44 -2.05 3.10 7.69
C THR A 44 -1.54 2.15 8.77
N ASN A 45 -0.69 2.65 9.67
CA ASN A 45 -0.34 1.93 10.89
C ASN A 45 -1.54 1.96 11.84
N THR A 46 -2.08 0.79 12.16
CA THR A 46 -3.25 0.63 13.05
C THR A 46 -2.85 0.06 14.43
N GLY A 47 -1.57 -0.25 14.62
CA GLY A 47 -1.02 -0.76 15.88
C GLY A 47 -0.35 0.32 16.73
N THR A 48 0.24 -0.12 17.85
CA THR A 48 0.99 0.74 18.79
C THR A 48 2.50 0.69 18.60
N GLN A 49 2.98 -0.20 17.73
CA GLN A 49 4.40 -0.40 17.41
C GLN A 49 4.70 0.15 16.01
N PRO A 50 5.98 0.40 15.69
CA PRO A 50 6.38 0.75 14.33
C PRO A 50 5.91 -0.31 13.31
N LEU A 51 5.31 0.16 12.22
CA LEU A 51 4.97 -0.67 11.06
C LEU A 51 6.18 -0.70 10.13
N VAL A 52 6.83 -1.86 10.03
CA VAL A 52 7.96 -2.07 9.12
C VAL A 52 7.44 -2.79 7.88
N THR A 53 7.52 -2.15 6.73
CA THR A 53 6.97 -2.67 5.47
C THR A 53 8.04 -2.64 4.39
N LEU A 54 8.16 -3.76 3.67
CA LEU A 54 8.96 -3.86 2.46
C LEU A 54 8.09 -3.47 1.26
N PHE A 55 8.55 -2.44 0.56
CA PHE A 55 7.97 -1.95 -0.68
C PHE A 55 8.82 -2.44 -1.84
N PHE A 56 8.18 -3.11 -2.79
CA PHE A 56 8.77 -3.46 -4.08
C PHE A 56 8.06 -2.64 -5.15
N ALA A 57 8.85 -2.06 -6.04
CA ALA A 57 8.40 -1.39 -7.26
C ALA A 57 9.14 -2.04 -8.44
N ASP A 58 8.50 -2.09 -9.59
CA ASP A 58 9.04 -2.70 -10.81
C ASP A 58 10.13 -1.85 -11.48
N GLU A 59 10.19 -0.56 -11.17
CA GLU A 59 11.22 0.37 -11.65
C GLU A 59 11.81 1.26 -10.54
N LEU A 60 12.90 1.93 -10.87
CA LEU A 60 13.54 2.92 -10.01
C LEU A 60 12.81 4.26 -10.12
N TYR A 61 12.65 4.95 -9.00
CA TYR A 61 12.03 6.28 -8.98
C TYR A 61 12.86 7.31 -9.77
N ASP A 62 12.19 8.01 -10.69
CA ASP A 62 12.72 9.17 -11.43
C ASP A 62 11.96 10.45 -11.03
N PRO A 63 12.60 11.43 -10.36
CA PRO A 63 11.94 12.66 -9.95
C PRO A 63 11.48 13.55 -11.12
N ASP A 64 12.10 13.43 -12.31
CA ASP A 64 11.71 14.21 -13.49
C ASP A 64 10.50 13.58 -14.21
N SER A 65 10.22 12.30 -13.94
CA SER A 65 9.09 11.54 -14.48
C SER A 65 8.54 10.54 -13.44
N PRO A 66 7.88 11.00 -12.36
CA PRO A 66 7.64 10.21 -11.16
C PRO A 66 6.53 9.16 -11.24
N ASP A 67 5.74 9.16 -12.32
CA ASP A 67 4.55 8.29 -12.55
C ASP A 67 3.67 8.05 -11.31
N THR A 68 3.54 9.08 -10.46
CA THR A 68 2.82 9.02 -9.19
C THR A 68 1.93 10.24 -9.05
N TYR A 69 0.63 10.02 -8.88
CA TYR A 69 -0.38 11.06 -8.81
C TYR A 69 -1.15 10.97 -7.49
N PRO A 70 -1.14 12.02 -6.65
CA PRO A 70 -1.90 12.03 -5.39
C PRO A 70 -3.41 12.00 -5.65
N GLU A 71 -4.12 11.12 -4.95
CA GLU A 71 -5.57 10.95 -5.00
C GLU A 71 -6.01 10.25 -3.69
N ASP A 72 -7.24 10.49 -3.24
CA ASP A 72 -7.75 9.90 -2.00
C ASP A 72 -8.31 8.48 -2.20
N VAL A 73 -8.25 7.67 -1.13
CA VAL A 73 -8.85 6.33 -1.05
C VAL A 73 -10.11 6.34 -0.19
#